data_AF-A0A538N557-F1
#
_entry.id   AF-A0A538N557-F1
#
_cell.length_a   1.000
_cell.length_b   1.000
_cell.length_c   1.000
_cell.angle_alpha   90.00
_cell.angle_beta   90.00
_cell.angle_gamma   90.00
#
_symmetry.space_group_name_H-M   'P 1'
#
loop_
_entity.id
_entity.type
_entity.pdbx_description
1 polymer ?
#
loop_
_entity_poly.entity_id
_entity_poly.type
_entity_poly.pdbx_seq_one_letter_code
_entity_poly.pdbx_strand_id
1 'polypeptide(L)'
;MTVNLPDDVADRLGQESNASAYVTEAVRDRMEREQTRALLADHGIPVTEEGLARARRRRLTAGARMTPQRREELRQLGRSV
;
A
#
# COMPACT_ATOMS: atom_id res chain seq x y z
N MET A 1 -9.12 -17.92 -17.10
CA MET A 1 -9.26 -17.91 -15.64
C MET A 1 -10.36 -16.94 -15.29
N THR A 2 -11.36 -17.39 -14.55
CA THR A 2 -12.45 -16.56 -14.01
C THR A 2 -12.33 -16.56 -12.49
N VAL A 3 -12.54 -15.41 -11.87
CA VAL A 3 -12.44 -15.22 -10.42
C VAL A 3 -13.76 -14.69 -9.90
N ASN A 4 -14.25 -15.31 -8.83
CA ASN A 4 -15.42 -14.83 -8.11
C ASN A 4 -14.99 -13.72 -7.15
N LEU A 5 -15.71 -12.60 -7.18
CA LEU A 5 -15.44 -11.42 -6.37
C LEU A 5 -16.61 -11.21 -5.41
N PRO A 6 -16.34 -10.86 -4.14
CA PRO A 6 -17.36 -10.32 -3.24
C PRO A 6 -17.98 -9.03 -3.80
N ASP A 7 -19.25 -8.78 -3.46
CA ASP A 7 -20.02 -7.65 -4.01
C ASP A 7 -19.37 -6.29 -3.71
N ASP A 8 -18.84 -6.10 -2.50
CA ASP A 8 -18.14 -4.88 -2.10
C ASP A 8 -16.88 -4.61 -2.92
N VAL A 9 -16.16 -5.67 -3.30
CA VAL A 9 -14.98 -5.59 -4.16
C VAL A 9 -15.40 -5.27 -5.60
N ALA A 10 -16.48 -5.89 -6.09
CA ALA A 10 -17.01 -5.64 -7.43
C ALA A 10 -17.48 -4.18 -7.57
N ASP A 11 -18.22 -3.67 -6.59
CA ASP A 11 -18.69 -2.28 -6.54
C ASP A 11 -17.51 -1.30 -6.55
N ARG A 12 -16.47 -1.58 -5.75
CA ARG A 12 -15.27 -0.75 -5.71
C ARG A 12 -14.52 -0.73 -7.04
N LEU A 13 -14.38 -1.89 -7.69
CA LEU A 13 -13.74 -2.01 -9.01
C LEU A 13 -14.57 -1.33 -10.10
N GLY A 14 -15.91 -1.34 -9.98
CA GLY A 14 -16.81 -0.62 -10.89
C GLY A 14 -16.63 0.91 -10.86
N GLN A 15 -16.06 1.46 -9.79
CA GLN A 15 -15.73 2.89 -9.68
C GLN A 15 -14.41 3.25 -10.40
N GLU A 16 -13.60 2.27 -10.75
CA GLU A 16 -12.34 2.50 -11.45
C GLU A 16 -12.57 2.65 -12.95
N SER A 17 -11.94 3.65 -13.57
CA SER A 17 -12.01 3.86 -15.02
C SER A 17 -11.46 2.66 -15.81
N ASN A 18 -10.53 1.90 -15.21
CA ASN A 18 -10.02 0.65 -15.74
C ASN A 18 -9.74 -0.35 -14.60
N ALA A 19 -10.73 -1.19 -14.31
CA ALA A 19 -10.64 -2.21 -13.27
C ALA A 19 -9.48 -3.20 -13.50
N SER A 20 -9.22 -3.63 -14.74
CA SER A 20 -8.15 -4.58 -15.04
C SER A 20 -6.76 -4.00 -14.77
N ALA A 21 -6.53 -2.74 -15.15
CA ALA A 21 -5.29 -2.05 -14.84
C ALA A 21 -5.11 -1.89 -13.32
N TYR A 22 -6.16 -1.48 -12.61
CA TYR A 22 -6.14 -1.36 -11.16
C TYR A 22 -5.77 -2.68 -10.47
N VAL A 23 -6.42 -3.78 -10.85
CA VAL A 23 -6.12 -5.11 -10.29
C VAL A 23 -4.69 -5.53 -10.61
N THR A 24 -4.23 -5.28 -11.84
CA THR A 24 -2.86 -5.62 -12.25
C THR A 24 -1.82 -4.91 -11.38
N GLU A 25 -1.98 -3.61 -11.17
CA GLU A 25 -1.09 -2.83 -10.31
C GLU A 25 -1.17 -3.28 -8.85
N ALA A 26 -2.37 -3.54 -8.32
CA ALA A 26 -2.54 -4.05 -6.96
C ALA A 26 -1.83 -5.41 -6.74
N VAL A 27 -1.85 -6.29 -7.75
CA VAL A 27 -1.14 -7.57 -7.72
C VAL A 27 0.37 -7.36 -7.78
N ARG A 28 0.87 -6.47 -8.64
CA ARG A 28 2.29 -6.13 -8.72
C ARG A 28 2.82 -5.55 -7.41
N ASP A 29 2.09 -4.58 -6.84
CA ASP A 29 2.36 -4.00 -5.52
C ASP A 29 2.48 -5.07 -4.44
N ARG A 30 1.60 -6.08 -4.49
CA ARG A 30 1.61 -7.18 -3.53
C ARG A 30 2.86 -8.04 -3.69
N MET A 31 3.20 -8.41 -4.93
CA MET A 31 4.40 -9.20 -5.24
C MET A 31 5.69 -8.48 -4.82
N GLU A 32 5.79 -7.17 -5.06
CA GLU A 32 6.96 -6.37 -4.67
C GLU A 32 7.13 -6.34 -3.14
N ARG A 33 6.02 -6.19 -2.39
CA ARG A 33 6.05 -6.23 -0.91
C ARG A 33 6.48 -7.61 -0.39
N GLU A 34 6.04 -8.69 -1.03
CA GLU A 34 6.44 -10.04 -0.67
C GLU A 34 7.93 -10.28 -0.96
N GLN A 35 8.42 -9.82 -2.11
CA GLN A 35 9.84 -9.86 -2.45
C GLN A 35 10.69 -9.06 -1.46
N THR A 36 10.26 -7.85 -1.13
CA THR A 36 10.93 -7.00 -0.12
C THR A 36 10.99 -7.71 1.23
N ARG A 37 9.88 -8.34 1.65
CA ARG A 37 9.84 -9.09 2.91
C ARG A 37 10.80 -10.28 2.90
N ALA A 38 10.90 -10.99 1.78
CA ALA A 38 11.84 -12.10 1.63
C ALA A 38 13.29 -11.61 1.70
N LEU A 39 13.63 -10.51 1.00
CA LEU A 39 14.95 -9.90 1.04
C LEU A 39 15.36 -9.48 2.46
N LEU A 40 14.46 -8.83 3.20
CA LEU A 40 14.73 -8.44 4.59
C LEU A 40 14.99 -9.65 5.48
N ALA A 41 14.22 -10.73 5.29
CA ALA A 41 14.40 -11.97 6.04
C ALA A 41 15.74 -12.65 5.73
N ASP A 42 16.18 -12.63 4.46
CA ASP A 42 17.49 -13.14 4.04
C ASP A 42 18.65 -12.40 4.73
N HIS A 43 18.47 -11.11 4.98
CA HIS A 43 19.40 -10.29 5.77
C HIS A 43 19.22 -10.41 7.30
N GLY A 44 18.42 -11.37 7.77
CA GLY A 44 18.19 -11.59 9.21
C GLY A 44 17.30 -10.53 9.86
N ILE A 45 16.53 -9.77 9.09
CA ILE A 45 15.61 -8.73 9.56
C ILE A 45 14.17 -9.27 9.45
N PRO A 46 13.60 -9.87 10.50
CA PRO A 46 12.26 -10.43 10.43
C PRO A 46 11.20 -9.32 10.41
N VAL A 47 10.36 -9.31 9.36
CA VAL A 47 9.14 -8.50 9.34
C VAL A 47 8.03 -9.24 10.07
N THR A 48 7.82 -8.89 11.33
CA THR A 48 6.79 -9.49 12.21
C THR A 48 5.46 -8.74 12.12
N GLU A 49 4.35 -9.44 12.35
CA GLU A 49 3.01 -8.83 12.39
C GLU A 49 2.90 -7.75 13.47
N GLU A 50 3.50 -7.98 14.63
CA GLU A 50 3.52 -7.00 15.70
C GLU A 50 4.31 -5.73 15.30
N GLY A 51 5.46 -5.91 14.64
CA GLY A 51 6.26 -4.82 14.10
C GLY A 51 5.49 -4.01 13.05
N LEU A 52 4.80 -4.69 12.14
CA LEU A 52 3.92 -4.08 11.14
C LEU A 52 2.77 -3.30 11.80
N ALA A 53 2.11 -3.86 12.82
CA ALA A 53 1.06 -3.17 13.56
C ALA A 53 1.59 -1.91 14.26
N ARG A 54 2.77 -1.98 14.90
CA ARG A 54 3.41 -0.80 15.51
C ARG A 54 3.76 0.25 14.45
N ALA A 55 4.32 -0.15 13.32
CA ALA A 55 4.65 0.76 12.21
C ALA A 55 3.39 1.43 11.64
N ARG A 56 2.31 0.67 11.43
CA ARG A 56 1.00 1.19 10.99
C ARG A 56 0.47 2.26 11.95
N ARG A 57 0.48 1.98 13.26
CA ARG A 57 0.06 2.96 14.28
C ARG A 57 0.91 4.23 14.23
N ARG A 58 2.24 4.10 14.19
CA ARG A 58 3.16 5.25 14.09
C ARG A 58 2.90 6.10 12.85
N ARG A 59 2.68 5.47 11.70
CA ARG A 59 2.35 6.16 10.45
C ARG A 59 1.03 6.93 10.55
N LEU A 60 -0.01 6.30 11.09
CA LEU A 60 -1.31 6.96 11.28
C LEU A 60 -1.20 8.16 12.24
N THR A 61 -0.51 7.99 13.37
CA THR A 61 -0.27 9.09 14.32
C THR A 61 0.52 10.23 13.69
N ALA A 62 1.57 9.93 12.91
CA ALA A 62 2.32 10.94 12.18
C ALA A 62 1.44 11.67 11.15
N GLY A 63 0.61 10.93 10.41
CA GLY A 63 -0.33 11.50 9.45
C GLY A 63 -1.39 12.41 10.08
N ALA A 64 -1.88 12.05 11.27
CA ALA A 64 -2.85 12.86 12.02
C ALA A 64 -2.26 14.19 12.53
N ARG A 65 -0.96 14.21 12.85
CA ARG A 65 -0.24 15.43 13.26
C ARG A 65 0.20 16.30 12.08
N MET A 66 0.08 15.80 10.85
CA MET A 66 0.54 16.50 9.66
C MET A 66 -0.47 17.58 9.23
N THR A 67 -0.03 18.84 9.18
CA THR A 67 -0.85 19.92 8.66
C THR A 67 -1.11 19.74 7.15
N PRO A 68 -2.22 20.28 6.61
CA PRO A 68 -2.51 20.21 5.18
C PRO A 68 -1.38 20.77 4.31
N GLN A 69 -0.76 21.87 4.74
CA GLN A 69 0.35 22.52 4.05
C GLN A 69 1.59 21.64 4.00
N ARG A 70 1.97 21.02 5.13
CA ARG A 70 3.09 20.07 5.16
C ARG A 70 2.84 18.83 4.32
N ARG A 71 1.58 18.36 4.26
CA ARG A 71 1.18 17.24 3.42
C ARG A 71 1.31 17.58 1.93
N GLU A 72 0.99 18.80 1.54
CA GLU A 72 1.12 19.27 0.17
C GLU A 72 2.58 19.41 -0.26
N GLU A 73 3.43 19.99 0.59
CA GLU A 73 4.89 20.05 0.36
C GLU A 73 5.49 18.66 0.11
N LEU A 74 5.13 17.67 0.93
CA LEU A 74 5.61 16.30 0.78
C LEU A 74 5.11 15.62 -0.51
N ARG A 75 3.89 15.92 -0.96
CA ARG A 75 3.39 15.43 -2.26
C ARG A 75 4.16 16.01 -3.41
N GLN A 76 4.49 17.30 -3.35
CA GLN A 76 5.25 17.98 -4.40
C GLN A 76 6.68 17.42 -4.47
N LEU A 77 7.32 17.19 -3.31
CA LEU A 77 8.62 16.52 -3.21
C LEU A 77 8.61 15.08 -3.75
N GLY A 78 7.55 14.31 -3.49
CA GLY A 78 7.41 12.94 -3.97
C GLY A 78 7.09 12.82 -5.46
N ARG A 79 6.71 13.92 -6.13
CA ARG A 79 6.38 13.96 -7.57
C ARG A 79 7.55 14.48 -8.42
N SER A 80 8.59 15.01 -7.78
CA SER A 80 9.82 15.50 -8.42
C SER A 80 10.95 14.45 -8.47
N VAL A 81 10.68 13.23 -8.04
CA VAL A 81 11.58 12.06 -8.10
C VAL A 81 10.96 11.03 -9.02
#